data_AF-A0A3D0NGI8-F1
#
_entry.id   AF-A0A3D0NGI8-F1
#
_cell.length_a   1.000
_cell.length_b   1.000
_cell.length_c   1.000
_cell.angle_alpha   90.00
_cell.angle_beta   90.00
_cell.angle_gamma   90.00
#
_symmetry.space_group_name_H-M   'P 1'
#
loop_
_entity.id
_entity.type
_entity.pdbx_description
1 polymer ?
#
loop_
_entity_poly.entity_id
_entity_poly.type
_entity_poly.pdbx_seq_one_letter_code
_entity_poly.pdbx_strand_id
1 'polypeptide(L)'
;MLLPGQLMAITIKIEAGQYDRIGVPVRCPVPEGIPANHPFILISNDTNERVPTQLDKSTDSPMVTWMLEQPLYSGQSRSYRVVLVDGIPKRIQRVSTEQSDGAIKVRVGEKPVLEYNVDIRPCPDPAQAVYARSGFIHPVYDPVGNVLTDDFPP
;
A
#
# COMPACT_ATOMS: atom_id res chain seq x y z
N MET A 1 -17.54 -39.98 11.92
CA MET A 1 -17.35 -39.95 10.46
C MET A 1 -17.87 -38.60 9.97
N LEU A 2 -16.97 -37.63 9.81
CA LEU A 2 -17.29 -36.27 9.34
C LEU A 2 -17.08 -36.25 7.82
N LEU A 3 -18.00 -35.63 7.08
CA LEU A 3 -17.99 -35.55 5.62
C LEU A 3 -16.77 -34.75 5.11
N PRO A 4 -16.24 -35.05 3.91
CA PRO A 4 -15.09 -34.33 3.36
C PRO A 4 -15.47 -32.90 2.95
N GLY A 5 -14.83 -31.93 3.59
CA GLY A 5 -14.29 -30.74 2.93
C GLY A 5 -15.26 -29.83 2.20
N GLN A 6 -16.24 -29.26 2.90
CA GLN A 6 -16.78 -27.98 2.47
C GLN A 6 -15.70 -26.91 2.77
N LEU A 7 -14.83 -26.64 1.79
CA LEU A 7 -13.89 -25.52 1.85
C LEU A 7 -14.72 -24.26 2.11
N MET A 8 -14.66 -23.71 3.32
CA MET A 8 -15.30 -22.44 3.60
C MET A 8 -14.59 -21.37 2.78
N ALA A 9 -15.31 -20.74 1.86
CA ALA A 9 -14.82 -19.58 1.14
C ALA A 9 -14.83 -18.38 2.09
N ILE A 10 -13.66 -18.03 2.63
CA ILE A 10 -13.50 -16.86 3.50
C ILE A 10 -13.75 -15.62 2.64
N THR A 11 -14.85 -14.92 2.93
CA THR A 11 -15.30 -13.76 2.16
C THR A 11 -15.33 -12.52 3.03
N ILE A 12 -14.85 -11.42 2.48
CA ILE A 12 -14.96 -10.09 3.08
C ILE A 12 -16.04 -9.34 2.29
N LYS A 13 -17.12 -8.93 2.96
CA LYS A 13 -18.14 -8.05 2.39
C LYS A 13 -17.94 -6.64 2.92
N ILE A 14 -18.05 -5.66 2.04
CA ILE A 14 -18.01 -4.23 2.36
C ILE A 14 -19.30 -3.57 1.91
N GLU A 15 -19.67 -2.48 2.58
CA GLU A 15 -20.87 -1.71 2.30
C GLU A 15 -20.52 -0.22 2.28
N ALA A 16 -21.02 0.52 1.28
CA ALA A 16 -20.79 1.96 1.18
C ALA A 16 -21.49 2.73 2.31
N GLY A 17 -22.61 2.19 2.81
CA GLY A 17 -23.53 2.89 3.70
C GLY A 17 -24.24 4.03 2.97
N GLN A 18 -24.40 5.16 3.64
CA GLN A 18 -25.18 6.31 3.13
C GLN A 18 -24.40 7.26 2.20
N TYR A 19 -23.14 6.94 1.88
CA TYR A 19 -22.28 7.83 1.11
C TYR A 19 -21.50 7.07 0.05
N ASP A 20 -21.26 7.72 -1.08
CA ASP A 20 -20.39 7.22 -2.13
C ASP A 20 -18.95 7.07 -1.63
N ARG A 21 -18.31 5.99 -2.02
CA ARG A 21 -16.91 5.67 -1.67
C ARG A 21 -16.09 5.61 -2.94
N ILE A 22 -15.22 6.59 -3.13
CA ILE A 22 -14.40 6.73 -4.35
C ILE A 22 -12.94 6.84 -3.93
N GLY A 23 -12.10 5.92 -4.40
CA GLY A 23 -10.66 5.96 -4.17
C GLY A 23 -10.25 5.93 -2.69
N VAL A 24 -11.04 5.29 -1.84
CA VAL A 24 -10.77 5.20 -0.39
C VAL A 24 -10.05 3.89 -0.03
N PRO A 25 -9.18 3.90 1.00
CA PRO A 25 -8.70 2.68 1.59
C PRO A 25 -9.82 1.96 2.33
N VAL A 26 -9.83 0.64 2.22
CA VAL A 26 -10.66 -0.26 3.01
C VAL A 26 -9.75 -1.02 3.95
N ARG A 27 -10.15 -1.13 5.22
CA ARG A 27 -9.39 -1.84 6.25
C ARG A 27 -10.32 -2.69 7.12
N CYS A 28 -9.94 -3.93 7.37
CA CYS A 28 -10.64 -4.82 8.29
C CYS A 28 -9.64 -5.72 9.03
N PRO A 29 -10.03 -6.32 10.17
CA PRO A 29 -9.25 -7.40 10.77
C PRO A 29 -9.03 -8.54 9.79
N VAL A 30 -7.93 -9.28 9.95
CA VAL A 30 -7.74 -10.56 9.24
C VAL A 30 -8.92 -11.48 9.60
N PRO A 31 -9.70 -11.99 8.62
CA PRO A 31 -10.82 -12.86 8.92
C PRO A 31 -10.43 -14.12 9.70
N GLU A 32 -11.34 -14.57 10.56
CA GLU A 32 -11.22 -15.86 11.23
C GLU A 32 -11.09 -17.00 10.21
N GLY A 33 -10.36 -18.06 10.57
CA GLY A 33 -10.12 -19.21 9.69
C GLY A 33 -8.89 -19.10 8.79
N ILE A 34 -8.23 -17.94 8.73
CA ILE A 34 -6.91 -17.81 8.08
C ILE A 34 -5.84 -18.24 9.10
N PRO A 35 -5.04 -19.29 8.83
CA PRO A 35 -3.99 -19.70 9.76
C PRO A 35 -2.95 -18.59 9.95
N ALA A 36 -2.45 -18.46 11.18
CA ALA A 36 -1.44 -17.46 11.51
C ALA A 36 -0.24 -17.60 10.57
N ASN A 37 0.23 -16.48 10.02
CA ASN A 37 1.34 -16.39 9.07
C ASN A 37 1.16 -17.15 7.75
N HIS A 38 -0.02 -17.70 7.44
CA HIS A 38 -0.26 -18.30 6.13
C HIS A 38 -0.41 -17.21 5.06
N PRO A 39 0.30 -17.30 3.93
CA PRO A 39 0.12 -16.36 2.84
C PRO A 39 -1.27 -16.51 2.23
N PHE A 40 -1.87 -15.38 1.87
CA PHE A 40 -3.14 -15.31 1.16
C PHE A 40 -3.12 -14.16 0.15
N ILE A 41 -4.07 -14.21 -0.78
CA ILE A 41 -4.37 -13.11 -1.70
C ILE A 41 -5.85 -12.75 -1.58
N LEU A 42 -6.18 -11.50 -1.90
CA LEU A 42 -7.54 -11.03 -2.03
C LEU A 42 -7.91 -11.01 -3.52
N ILE A 43 -9.08 -11.54 -3.85
CA ILE A 43 -9.63 -11.49 -5.21
C ILE A 43 -11.01 -10.82 -5.15
N SER A 44 -11.21 -9.82 -6.01
CA SER A 44 -12.52 -9.17 -6.17
C SER A 44 -13.51 -10.17 -6.78
N ASN A 45 -14.70 -10.31 -6.19
CA ASN A 45 -15.73 -11.17 -6.79
C ASN A 45 -16.39 -10.52 -8.01
N ASP A 46 -16.28 -9.19 -8.16
CA ASP A 46 -16.86 -8.46 -9.29
C ASP A 46 -16.01 -8.66 -10.56
N THR A 47 -14.68 -8.62 -10.43
CA THR A 47 -13.75 -8.69 -11.57
C THR A 47 -13.02 -10.02 -11.70
N ASN A 48 -13.04 -10.85 -10.65
CA ASN A 48 -12.19 -12.04 -10.51
C ASN A 48 -10.68 -11.76 -10.63
N GLU A 49 -10.28 -10.50 -10.42
CA GLU A 49 -8.88 -10.09 -10.44
C GLU A 49 -8.30 -9.99 -9.03
N ARG A 50 -6.98 -10.17 -8.94
CA ARG A 50 -6.25 -10.01 -7.69
C ARG A 50 -6.18 -8.54 -7.31
N VAL A 51 -6.53 -8.26 -6.07
CA VAL A 51 -6.46 -6.92 -5.47
C VAL A 51 -5.10 -6.71 -4.83
N PRO A 52 -4.44 -5.55 -5.04
CA PRO A 52 -3.30 -5.15 -4.24
C PRO A 52 -3.67 -4.99 -2.76
N THR A 53 -3.11 -5.86 -1.92
CA THR A 53 -3.46 -5.94 -0.49
C THR A 53 -2.21 -5.85 0.36
N GLN A 54 -2.30 -5.04 1.41
CA GLN A 54 -1.31 -4.92 2.46
C GLN A 54 -1.81 -5.63 3.72
N LEU A 55 -0.95 -6.45 4.31
CA LEU A 55 -1.15 -7.06 5.61
C LEU A 55 -0.30 -6.30 6.63
N ASP A 56 -0.96 -5.62 7.54
CA ASP A 56 -0.37 -4.90 8.66
C ASP A 56 -0.36 -5.80 9.90
N LYS A 57 0.82 -6.12 10.40
CA LYS A 57 1.05 -6.91 11.63
C LYS A 57 1.76 -6.09 12.71
N SER A 58 1.70 -4.76 12.63
CA SER A 58 2.39 -3.88 13.59
C SER A 58 1.75 -3.87 14.97
N THR A 59 0.54 -4.42 15.11
CA THR A 59 -0.20 -4.56 16.36
C THR A 59 -0.59 -6.02 16.59
N ASP A 60 -1.05 -6.35 17.80
CA ASP A 60 -1.54 -7.69 18.15
C ASP A 60 -2.80 -8.10 17.36
N SER A 61 -3.48 -7.14 16.74
CA SER A 61 -4.65 -7.34 15.88
C SER A 61 -4.29 -7.04 14.44
N PRO A 62 -3.84 -8.03 13.65
CA PRO A 62 -3.41 -7.81 12.28
C PRO A 62 -4.58 -7.38 11.39
N MET A 63 -4.29 -6.47 10.46
CA MET A 63 -5.31 -5.82 9.64
C MET A 63 -4.96 -5.96 8.17
N VAL A 64 -5.98 -6.19 7.36
CA VAL A 64 -5.90 -6.26 5.90
C VAL A 64 -6.34 -4.91 5.35
N THR A 65 -5.57 -4.33 4.44
CA THR A 65 -5.86 -3.04 3.82
C THR A 65 -5.69 -3.09 2.30
N TRP A 66 -6.62 -2.50 1.55
CA TRP A 66 -6.56 -2.34 0.11
C TRP A 66 -7.28 -1.06 -0.32
N MET A 67 -7.08 -0.62 -1.57
CA MET A 67 -7.81 0.51 -2.14
C MET A 67 -9.03 0.00 -2.91
N LEU A 68 -10.16 0.72 -2.84
CA LEU A 68 -11.27 0.47 -3.76
C LEU A 68 -10.82 0.68 -5.21
N GLU A 69 -11.01 -0.35 -6.02
CA GLU A 69 -10.59 -0.39 -7.43
C GLU A 69 -11.55 0.40 -8.32
N GLN A 70 -12.82 0.45 -7.91
CA GLN A 70 -13.89 1.20 -8.56
C GLN A 70 -14.79 1.83 -7.48
N PRO A 71 -15.47 2.95 -7.80
CA PRO A 71 -16.49 3.53 -6.93
C PRO A 71 -17.44 2.48 -6.35
N LEU A 72 -17.83 2.69 -5.10
CA LEU A 72 -18.93 1.97 -4.46
C LEU A 72 -19.95 3.01 -4.01
N TYR A 73 -21.04 3.12 -4.77
CA TYR A 73 -22.06 4.14 -4.53
C TYR A 73 -22.87 3.82 -3.28
N SER A 74 -23.53 4.84 -2.71
CA SER A 74 -24.37 4.67 -1.53
C SER A 74 -25.37 3.51 -1.68
N GLY A 75 -25.53 2.73 -0.61
CA GLY A 75 -26.37 1.55 -0.56
C GLY A 75 -25.78 0.31 -1.26
N GLN A 76 -24.69 0.43 -2.01
CA GLN A 76 -24.03 -0.70 -2.65
C GLN A 76 -23.14 -1.47 -1.68
N SER A 77 -22.88 -2.72 -2.07
CA SER A 77 -21.93 -3.60 -1.40
C SER A 77 -21.04 -4.29 -2.43
N ARG A 78 -19.83 -4.64 -2.01
CA ARG A 78 -18.88 -5.45 -2.80
C ARG A 78 -18.35 -6.57 -1.94
N SER A 79 -17.99 -7.68 -2.56
CA SER A 79 -17.41 -8.82 -1.85
C SER A 79 -16.08 -9.24 -2.46
N TYR A 80 -15.22 -9.78 -1.61
CA TYR A 80 -13.89 -10.25 -1.95
C TYR A 80 -13.69 -11.62 -1.35
N ARG A 81 -13.03 -12.52 -2.07
CA ARG A 81 -12.62 -13.82 -1.55
C ARG A 81 -11.16 -13.77 -1.09
N VAL A 82 -10.92 -14.29 0.10
CA VAL A 82 -9.58 -14.59 0.58
C VAL A 82 -9.21 -15.98 0.09
N VAL A 83 -8.08 -16.07 -0.61
CA VAL A 83 -7.57 -17.34 -1.14
C VAL A 83 -6.23 -17.63 -0.47
N LEU A 84 -6.19 -18.73 0.30
CA LEU A 84 -4.94 -19.28 0.79
C LEU A 84 -4.12 -19.75 -0.42
N VAL A 85 -2.83 -19.45 -0.42
CA VAL A 85 -1.92 -19.82 -1.49
C VAL A 85 -0.76 -20.61 -0.92
N ASP A 86 -0.31 -21.62 -1.66
CA ASP A 86 0.92 -22.32 -1.31
C ASP A 86 2.13 -21.48 -1.74
N GLY A 87 3.13 -21.37 -0.85
CA GLY A 87 4.35 -20.63 -1.11
C GLY A 87 4.16 -19.11 -1.13
N ILE A 88 5.10 -18.40 -1.77
CA ILE A 88 5.11 -16.94 -1.79
C ILE A 88 4.30 -16.46 -3.01
N PRO A 89 3.12 -15.82 -2.85
CA PRO A 89 2.36 -15.32 -3.97
C PRO A 89 3.21 -14.35 -4.80
N LYS A 90 3.08 -14.42 -6.13
CA LYS A 90 3.79 -13.54 -7.07
C LYS A 90 3.68 -12.09 -6.60
N ARG A 91 4.80 -11.41 -6.40
CA ARG A 91 4.79 -10.03 -5.91
C ARG A 91 4.22 -9.13 -7.01
N ILE A 92 3.13 -8.43 -6.68
CA ILE A 92 2.70 -7.23 -7.40
C ILE A 92 3.66 -6.08 -7.09
N GLN A 93 3.58 -4.95 -7.80
CA GLN A 93 4.36 -3.76 -7.47
C GLN A 93 4.19 -3.42 -5.99
N ARG A 94 5.30 -3.20 -5.29
CA ARG A 94 5.31 -2.88 -3.86
C ARG A 94 6.11 -1.62 -3.62
N VAL A 95 5.73 -0.94 -2.55
CA VAL A 95 6.56 0.10 -1.96
C VAL A 95 7.81 -0.56 -1.38
N SER A 96 8.97 -0.03 -1.73
CA SER A 96 10.26 -0.38 -1.14
C SER A 96 10.98 0.87 -0.69
N THR A 97 11.77 0.74 0.36
CA THR A 97 12.65 1.79 0.86
C THR A 97 14.09 1.31 0.82
N GLU A 98 14.99 2.20 0.43
CA GLU A 98 16.43 1.98 0.45
C GLU A 98 17.08 3.20 1.09
N GLN A 99 17.98 3.00 2.05
CA GLN A 99 18.78 4.08 2.60
C GLN A 99 20.13 4.11 1.88
N SER A 100 20.37 5.17 1.11
CA SER A 100 21.64 5.41 0.41
C SER A 100 21.87 6.89 0.20
N ASP A 101 23.14 7.29 0.09
CA ASP A 101 23.56 8.68 -0.16
C ASP A 101 22.99 9.71 0.82
N GLY A 102 22.79 9.33 2.09
CA GLY A 102 22.23 10.22 3.12
C GLY A 102 20.72 10.47 3.01
N ALA A 103 20.01 9.67 2.22
CA ALA A 103 18.56 9.75 2.06
C ALA A 103 17.88 8.37 2.16
N ILE A 104 16.60 8.37 2.52
CA ILE A 104 15.70 7.22 2.37
C ILE A 104 14.95 7.40 1.06
N LYS A 105 15.25 6.55 0.08
CA LYS A 105 14.64 6.55 -1.24
C LYS A 105 13.44 5.60 -1.26
N VAL A 106 12.28 6.12 -1.63
CA VAL A 106 11.02 5.37 -1.68
C VAL A 106 10.64 5.11 -3.14
N ARG A 107 10.35 3.86 -3.46
CA ARG A 107 10.01 3.41 -4.82
C ARG A 107 8.77 2.54 -4.84
N VAL A 108 8.06 2.52 -5.98
CA VAL A 108 7.03 1.54 -6.30
C VAL A 108 7.50 0.70 -7.48
N GLY A 109 7.96 -0.52 -7.20
CA GLY A 109 8.81 -1.26 -8.15
C GLY A 109 10.05 -0.43 -8.48
N GLU A 110 10.33 -0.23 -9.77
CA GLU A 110 11.46 0.60 -10.21
C GLU A 110 11.15 2.12 -10.21
N LYS A 111 9.87 2.50 -10.10
CA LYS A 111 9.46 3.91 -10.20
C LYS A 111 9.82 4.68 -8.93
N PRO A 112 10.56 5.80 -9.02
CA PRO A 112 10.81 6.65 -7.87
C PRO A 112 9.52 7.33 -7.42
N VAL A 113 9.35 7.52 -6.11
CA VAL A 113 8.20 8.22 -5.52
C VAL A 113 8.66 9.47 -4.78
N LEU A 114 9.58 9.30 -3.84
CA LEU A 114 10.16 10.41 -3.09
C LEU A 114 11.50 10.03 -2.47
N GLU A 115 12.25 11.04 -2.05
CA GLU A 115 13.42 10.88 -1.19
C GLU A 115 13.26 11.71 0.08
N TYR A 116 13.56 11.12 1.24
CA TYR A 116 13.66 11.82 2.51
C TYR A 116 15.13 12.00 2.87
N ASN A 117 15.63 13.23 2.81
CA ASN A 117 17.03 13.55 3.11
C ASN A 117 17.25 13.53 4.63
N VAL A 118 17.98 12.53 5.10
CA VAL A 118 18.29 12.32 6.51
C VAL A 118 19.52 13.12 6.91
N ASP A 119 20.52 13.14 6.03
CA ASP A 119 21.77 13.87 6.24
C ASP A 119 21.63 15.34 5.83
N ILE A 120 22.53 16.17 6.36
CA ILE A 120 22.61 17.58 5.96
C ILE A 120 23.04 17.65 4.50
N ARG A 121 22.18 18.23 3.66
CA ARG A 121 22.49 18.60 2.29
C ARG A 121 23.03 20.04 2.27
N PRO A 122 24.21 20.29 1.69
CA PRO A 122 24.68 21.66 1.49
C PRO A 122 23.80 22.37 0.47
N CYS A 123 23.66 23.70 0.60
CA CYS A 123 23.08 24.49 -0.46
C CYS A 123 23.97 24.40 -1.72
N PRO A 124 23.39 24.19 -2.92
CA PRO A 124 24.14 24.21 -4.18
C PRO A 124 24.81 25.56 -4.46
N ASP A 125 24.26 26.66 -3.92
CA ASP A 125 24.89 27.98 -3.92
C ASP A 125 25.75 28.16 -2.64
N PRO A 126 27.09 28.20 -2.77
CA PRO A 126 27.98 28.42 -1.63
C PRO A 126 27.76 29.77 -0.94
N ALA A 127 27.21 30.78 -1.62
CA ALA A 127 26.89 32.07 -1.03
C ALA A 127 25.68 32.01 -0.07
N GLN A 128 24.88 30.95 -0.16
CA GLN A 128 23.69 30.73 0.65
C GLN A 128 23.81 29.50 1.56
N ALA A 129 24.99 29.26 2.13
CA ALA A 129 25.26 28.13 3.03
C ALA A 129 24.27 28.01 4.22
N VAL A 130 23.61 29.11 4.61
CA VAL A 130 22.55 29.12 5.64
C VAL A 130 21.37 28.21 5.30
N TYR A 131 21.14 27.89 4.03
CA TYR A 131 20.07 26.99 3.63
C TYR A 131 20.42 25.50 3.77
N ALA A 132 21.66 25.15 4.09
CA ALA A 132 22.04 23.77 4.35
C ALA A 132 21.16 23.15 5.45
N ARG A 133 20.55 22.00 5.16
CA ARG A 133 19.52 21.41 6.04
C ARG A 133 19.38 19.90 5.83
N SER A 134 18.67 19.26 6.75
CA SER A 134 18.25 17.87 6.67
C SER A 134 16.78 17.74 7.09
N GLY A 135 16.21 16.53 7.05
CA GLY A 135 14.86 16.26 7.51
C GLY A 135 13.76 16.77 6.57
N PHE A 136 14.02 16.77 5.27
CA PHE A 136 13.09 17.26 4.24
C PHE A 136 12.87 16.23 3.13
N ILE A 137 11.69 16.32 2.50
CA ILE A 137 11.33 15.48 1.36
C ILE A 137 11.65 16.25 0.07
N HIS A 138 12.63 15.76 -0.68
CA HIS A 138 12.94 16.20 -2.04
C HIS A 138 13.92 15.20 -2.66
N PRO A 139 13.74 14.80 -3.93
CA PRO A 139 12.60 15.13 -4.80
C PRO A 139 11.34 14.32 -4.47
N VAL A 140 10.17 14.82 -4.89
CA VAL A 140 8.93 14.04 -5.07
C VAL A 140 8.70 13.87 -6.57
N TYR A 141 8.26 12.69 -7.00
CA TYR A 141 8.08 12.37 -8.42
C TYR A 141 6.59 12.16 -8.76
N ASP A 142 6.21 12.53 -9.98
CA ASP A 142 4.93 12.14 -10.58
C ASP A 142 4.97 10.69 -11.13
N PRO A 143 3.83 10.11 -11.57
CA PRO A 143 3.79 8.73 -12.06
C PRO A 143 4.62 8.42 -13.33
N VAL A 144 5.04 9.45 -14.07
CA VAL A 144 5.91 9.33 -15.25
C VAL A 144 7.38 9.65 -14.96
N GLY A 145 7.69 10.14 -13.76
CA GLY A 145 9.04 10.38 -13.26
C GLY A 145 9.49 11.84 -13.27
N ASN A 146 8.59 12.81 -13.48
CA ASN A 146 8.94 14.23 -13.37
C ASN A 146 9.06 14.64 -11.91
N VAL A 147 10.01 15.52 -11.60
CA VAL A 147 10.16 16.09 -10.25
C VAL A 147 9.08 17.16 -10.02
N LEU A 148 8.39 17.08 -8.88
CA LEU A 148 7.29 17.96 -8.47
C LEU A 148 7.66 18.98 -7.40
N THR A 149 8.83 18.83 -6.77
CA THR A 149 9.29 19.71 -5.68
C THR A 149 10.61 20.36 -6.05
N ASP A 150 10.83 21.55 -5.52
CA ASP A 150 12.15 22.19 -5.56
C ASP A 150 12.95 21.84 -4.30
N ASP A 151 14.27 21.98 -4.37
CA ASP A 151 15.17 21.64 -3.27
C ASP A 151 15.42 22.86 -2.37
N PHE A 152 16.01 23.93 -2.92
CA PHE A 152 16.38 25.13 -2.17
C PHE A 152 15.61 26.35 -2.68
N PRO A 153 15.40 27.39 -1.84
CA PRO A 153 14.88 28.66 -2.33
C PRO A 153 15.75 29.21 -3.48
N PRO A 154 15.17 29.91 -4.47
CA PRO A 154 15.93 30.59 -5.51
C PRO A 154 16.72 31.80 -4.98
#